data_AF-A0A243Q5H0-F1
#
_entry.id   AF-A0A243Q5H0-F1
#
_cell.length_a   1.000
_cell.length_b   1.000
_cell.length_c   1.000
_cell.angle_alpha   90.00
_cell.angle_beta   90.00
_cell.angle_gamma   90.00
#
_symmetry.space_group_name_H-M   'P 1'
#
loop_
_entity.id
_entity.type
_entity.pdbx_description
1 polymer ?
#
loop_
_entity_poly.entity_id
_entity_poly.type
_entity_poly.pdbx_seq_one_letter_code
_entity_poly.pdbx_strand_id
1 'polypeptide(L)'
;MNYGGYSLTTSRQVGVGYVKDMHFYDSDGAEVGEFRNVGPYMVTQFGILMEHRPRTDAIPEERRPGVFYFDFRNKTLVGPIAPYSDFGDSSFNTWSQASRYTYGDLILLRGTSTSEGQYVSIVDLGSGQVVFDLDRTKVAGLRLKEAFLGDRYLYLTKSDQRSVVDYQTKEEVATDWALRPVFKLAEGWALLRVGHESENHSLMASGICINVYWTTCTRGQSVHPIANEYIAAGVGGGAYTGPWY
;
A
#
# COMPACT_ATOMS: atom_id res chain seq x y z
N MET A 1 -7.08 -12.75 21.98
CA MET A 1 -6.65 -11.35 22.12
C MET A 1 -7.81 -10.49 21.65
N ASN A 2 -8.33 -9.61 22.50
CA ASN A 2 -9.16 -8.51 22.01
C ASN A 2 -8.21 -7.55 21.30
N TYR A 3 -8.54 -7.15 20.08
CA TYR A 3 -7.72 -6.22 19.33
C TYR A 3 -8.42 -4.88 19.31
N GLY A 4 -7.61 -3.82 19.34
CA GLY A 4 -8.08 -2.48 19.01
C GLY A 4 -8.75 -2.48 17.64
N GLY A 5 -9.67 -1.54 17.44
CA GLY A 5 -10.48 -1.45 16.25
C GLY A 5 -10.66 0.00 15.81
N TYR A 6 -11.51 0.19 14.82
CA TYR A 6 -11.96 1.52 14.44
C TYR A 6 -13.47 1.54 14.28
N SER A 7 -14.08 2.69 14.53
CA SER A 7 -15.48 2.95 14.19
C SER A 7 -15.55 4.08 13.19
N LEU A 8 -16.40 3.92 12.17
CA LEU A 8 -16.71 4.97 11.21
C LEU A 8 -18.05 5.61 11.59
N THR A 9 -18.01 6.86 12.06
CA THR A 9 -19.20 7.63 12.41
C THR A 9 -19.56 8.53 11.24
N THR A 10 -20.78 8.39 10.71
CA THR A 10 -21.28 9.29 9.66
C THR A 10 -22.34 10.22 10.25
N SER A 11 -22.12 11.53 10.14
CA SER A 11 -23.05 12.54 10.62
C SER A 11 -23.36 13.56 9.52
N ARG A 12 -24.55 14.16 9.58
CA ARG A 12 -24.93 15.27 8.68
C ARG A 12 -24.65 16.59 9.39
N GLN A 13 -23.73 17.38 8.85
CA GLN A 13 -23.46 18.74 9.32
C GLN A 13 -24.20 19.76 8.46
N VAL A 14 -24.95 20.65 9.10
CA VAL A 14 -25.70 21.73 8.43
C VAL A 14 -24.71 22.63 7.68
N GLY A 15 -24.94 22.85 6.38
CA GLY A 15 -24.08 23.67 5.53
C GLY A 15 -22.82 22.98 4.96
N VAL A 16 -22.51 21.75 5.38
CA VAL A 16 -21.30 20.99 4.92
C VAL A 16 -21.67 19.64 4.28
N GLY A 17 -22.83 19.07 4.61
CA GLY A 17 -23.28 17.78 4.10
C GLY A 17 -22.89 16.61 5.01
N TYR A 18 -22.65 15.43 4.44
CA TYR A 18 -22.23 14.26 5.22
C TYR A 18 -20.73 14.30 5.50
N VAL A 19 -20.39 14.16 6.78
CA VAL A 19 -19.03 14.02 7.30
C VAL A 19 -18.87 12.62 7.84
N LYS A 20 -17.71 12.02 7.59
CA LYS A 20 -17.34 10.69 8.08
C LYS A 20 -16.14 10.84 9.00
N ASP A 21 -16.26 10.50 10.27
CA ASP A 21 -15.15 10.55 11.22
C ASP A 21 -14.74 9.11 11.55
N MET A 22 -13.43 8.85 11.53
CA MET A 22 -12.86 7.56 11.90
C MET A 22 -12.26 7.69 13.29
N HIS A 23 -12.76 6.90 14.24
CA HIS A 23 -12.26 6.84 15.60
C HIS A 23 -11.51 5.52 15.81
N PHE A 24 -10.37 5.57 16.49
CA PHE A 24 -9.52 4.43 16.77
C PHE A 24 -9.59 4.06 18.24
N TYR A 25 -9.72 2.77 18.53
CA TYR A 25 -9.86 2.26 19.89
C TYR A 25 -8.82 1.19 20.17
N ASP A 26 -8.36 1.12 21.40
CA ASP A 26 -7.55 0.02 21.91
C ASP A 26 -8.42 -1.19 22.29
N SER A 27 -7.77 -2.30 22.59
CA SER A 27 -8.37 -3.58 22.98
C SER A 27 -9.23 -3.53 24.26
N ASP A 28 -9.02 -2.51 25.11
CA ASP A 28 -9.82 -2.24 26.30
C ASP A 28 -11.01 -1.29 26.03
N GLY A 29 -11.15 -0.81 24.78
CA GLY A 29 -12.18 0.12 24.35
C GLY A 29 -11.85 1.60 24.54
N ALA A 30 -10.66 1.95 25.05
CA ALA A 30 -10.23 3.34 25.13
C ALA A 30 -10.00 3.94 23.74
N GLU A 31 -10.50 5.15 23.48
CA GLU A 31 -10.21 5.88 22.24
C GLU A 31 -8.75 6.36 22.26
N VAL A 32 -8.00 6.03 21.21
CA VAL A 32 -6.56 6.32 21.07
C VAL A 32 -6.26 7.29 19.93
N GLY A 33 -7.28 7.69 19.17
CA GLY A 33 -7.15 8.72 18.15
C GLY A 33 -8.42 8.90 17.34
N GLU A 34 -8.46 9.99 16.59
CA GLU A 34 -9.52 10.28 15.62
C GLU A 34 -8.94 10.84 14.32
N PHE A 35 -9.64 10.61 13.22
CA PHE A 35 -9.40 11.21 11.92
C PHE A 35 -10.73 11.69 11.35
N ARG A 36 -10.96 12.99 11.43
CA ARG A 36 -12.23 13.61 11.06
C ARG A 36 -12.38 13.71 9.55
N ASN A 37 -13.59 13.70 9.03
CA ASN A 37 -13.90 13.86 7.60
C ASN A 37 -13.04 12.98 6.65
N VAL A 38 -12.94 11.69 6.95
CA VAL A 38 -12.24 10.71 6.13
C VAL A 38 -12.90 10.59 4.74
N GLY A 39 -12.06 10.67 3.71
CA GLY A 39 -12.42 10.34 2.35
C GLY A 39 -12.23 8.83 2.08
N PRO A 40 -11.58 8.46 0.98
CA PRO A 40 -11.09 7.10 0.78
C PRO A 40 -10.16 6.67 1.91
N TYR A 41 -10.21 5.39 2.23
CA TYR A 41 -9.29 4.78 3.19
C TYR A 41 -8.97 3.35 2.81
N MET A 42 -7.89 2.83 3.38
CA MET A 42 -7.41 1.48 3.13
C MET A 42 -6.82 0.89 4.38
N VAL A 43 -7.40 -0.20 4.85
CA VAL A 43 -6.89 -1.00 5.97
C VAL A 43 -5.67 -1.77 5.47
N THR A 44 -4.52 -1.63 6.12
CA THR A 44 -3.31 -2.42 5.87
C THR A 44 -3.16 -3.48 6.97
N GLN A 45 -2.08 -4.26 6.93
CA GLN A 45 -1.79 -5.22 7.99
C GLN A 45 -1.56 -4.57 9.37
N PHE A 46 -1.01 -3.35 9.39
CA PHE A 46 -0.56 -2.69 10.62
C PHE A 46 -1.20 -1.33 10.85
N GLY A 47 -2.20 -0.93 10.07
CA GLY A 47 -2.79 0.39 10.19
C GLY A 47 -3.88 0.70 9.18
N ILE A 48 -4.21 1.98 9.06
CA ILE A 48 -5.18 2.49 8.06
C ILE A 48 -4.58 3.70 7.37
N LEU A 49 -4.55 3.68 6.04
CA LEU A 49 -4.36 4.86 5.22
C LEU A 49 -5.67 5.61 5.07
N MET A 50 -5.63 6.92 5.16
CA MET A 50 -6.80 7.77 5.07
C MET A 50 -6.48 8.98 4.23
N GLU A 51 -7.38 9.39 3.36
CA GLU A 51 -7.21 10.57 2.54
C GLU A 51 -8.16 11.68 2.98
N HIS A 52 -7.59 12.88 3.20
CA HIS A 52 -8.33 14.12 3.11
C HIS A 52 -8.34 14.58 1.66
N ARG A 53 -9.51 14.53 1.02
CA ARG A 53 -9.70 15.15 -0.30
C ARG A 53 -9.99 16.63 -0.16
N PRO A 54 -9.49 17.48 -1.07
CA PRO A 54 -9.97 18.84 -1.15
C PRO A 54 -11.47 18.79 -1.52
N ARG A 55 -12.35 19.09 -0.56
CA ARG A 55 -13.74 19.44 -0.84
C ARG A 55 -13.83 20.96 -1.02
N THR A 56 -14.71 21.40 -1.90
CA THR A 56 -14.89 22.80 -2.35
C THR A 56 -15.36 23.78 -1.28
N ASP A 57 -15.46 23.39 -0.02
CA ASP A 57 -16.20 24.15 0.99
C ASP A 57 -15.34 24.25 2.26
N ALA A 58 -15.10 25.50 2.69
CA ALA A 58 -14.31 25.96 3.85
C ALA A 58 -13.86 24.85 4.83
N ILE A 59 -12.63 24.41 4.65
CA ILE A 59 -11.99 23.39 5.46
C ILE A 59 -11.15 24.11 6.55
N PRO A 60 -11.38 23.86 7.86
CA PRO A 60 -10.47 24.30 8.93
C PRO A 60 -9.03 23.80 8.69
N GLU A 61 -8.02 24.56 9.10
CA GLU A 61 -6.59 24.27 8.83
C GLU A 61 -6.14 22.86 9.25
N GLU A 62 -6.86 22.23 10.18
CA GLU A 62 -6.67 20.86 10.69
C GLU A 62 -6.92 19.75 9.65
N ARG A 63 -7.43 20.08 8.46
CA ARG A 63 -7.86 19.13 7.42
C ARG A 63 -7.11 19.35 6.10
N ARG A 64 -5.79 19.55 6.18
CA ARG A 64 -4.93 19.71 5.01
C ARG A 64 -5.11 18.51 4.05
N PRO A 65 -5.31 18.74 2.75
CA PRO A 65 -5.38 17.65 1.78
C PRO A 65 -4.14 16.76 1.83
N GLY A 66 -4.33 15.46 1.65
CA GLY A 66 -3.25 14.50 1.68
C GLY A 66 -3.64 13.12 2.17
N VAL A 67 -2.71 12.20 2.02
CA VAL A 67 -2.80 10.83 2.55
C VAL A 67 -2.12 10.79 3.91
N PHE A 68 -2.80 10.22 4.88
CA PHE A 68 -2.34 10.02 6.26
C PHE A 68 -2.33 8.52 6.57
N TYR A 69 -1.57 8.12 7.58
CA TYR A 69 -1.48 6.75 8.05
C TYR A 69 -1.63 6.70 9.56
N PHE A 70 -2.53 5.87 10.07
CA PHE A 70 -2.62 5.53 11.48
C PHE A 70 -1.97 4.17 11.72
N ASP A 71 -0.91 4.10 12.52
CA ASP A 71 -0.22 2.85 12.89
C ASP A 71 -0.85 2.24 14.14
N PHE A 72 -1.37 1.01 14.03
CA PHE A 72 -1.98 0.28 15.15
C PHE A 72 -0.97 -0.17 16.21
N ARG A 73 0.30 -0.34 15.87
CA ARG A 73 1.36 -0.81 16.79
C ARG A 73 1.73 0.29 17.77
N ASN A 74 1.89 1.50 17.25
CA ASN A 74 2.36 2.66 18.01
C ASN A 74 1.23 3.61 18.40
N LYS A 75 0.02 3.42 17.85
CA LYS A 75 -1.17 4.27 18.06
C LYS A 75 -0.92 5.71 17.67
N THR A 76 -0.26 5.90 16.52
CA THR A 76 0.18 7.20 16.03
C THR A 76 -0.41 7.50 14.67
N LEU A 77 -0.97 8.71 14.52
CA LEU A 77 -1.34 9.28 13.23
C LEU A 77 -0.16 10.04 12.63
N VAL A 78 0.22 9.71 11.41
CA VAL A 78 1.31 10.36 10.66
C VAL A 78 0.77 10.89 9.33
N GLY A 79 1.18 12.10 8.95
CA GLY A 79 0.94 12.62 7.61
C GLY A 79 0.85 14.16 7.54
N PRO A 80 0.61 14.69 6.32
CA PRO A 80 0.42 13.94 5.08
C PRO A 80 1.71 13.25 4.61
N ILE A 81 1.63 11.95 4.30
CA ILE A 81 2.73 11.13 3.76
C ILE A 81 2.73 11.06 2.24
N ALA A 82 1.65 11.52 1.60
CA ALA A 82 1.59 11.77 0.17
C ALA A 82 0.54 12.84 -0.16
N PRO A 83 0.62 13.51 -1.32
CA PRO A 83 -0.30 14.59 -1.68
C PRO A 83 -1.76 14.14 -1.92
N TYR A 84 -1.96 12.96 -2.49
CA TYR A 84 -3.27 12.37 -2.79
C TYR A 84 -3.09 10.89 -3.11
N SER A 85 -4.15 10.07 -3.07
CA SER A 85 -4.07 8.64 -3.44
C SER A 85 -4.69 8.36 -4.82
N ASP A 86 -4.17 7.37 -5.55
CA ASP A 86 -4.78 6.88 -6.79
C ASP A 86 -5.88 5.82 -6.57
N PHE A 87 -6.34 5.67 -5.31
CA PHE A 87 -7.30 4.65 -4.90
C PHE A 87 -8.72 4.87 -5.46
N GLY A 88 -8.97 6.01 -6.12
CA GLY A 88 -10.30 6.44 -6.54
C GLY A 88 -11.20 6.72 -5.34
N ASP A 89 -12.52 6.70 -5.49
CA ASP A 89 -13.47 6.80 -4.37
C ASP A 89 -13.59 5.50 -3.53
N SER A 90 -12.69 4.54 -3.76
CA SER A 90 -12.75 3.22 -3.15
C SER A 90 -12.34 3.24 -1.69
N SER A 91 -13.06 2.50 -0.85
CA SER A 91 -12.65 2.20 0.52
C SER A 91 -12.31 0.72 0.64
N PHE A 92 -11.06 0.41 0.97
CA PHE A 92 -10.57 -0.96 1.11
C PHE A 92 -10.63 -1.35 2.58
N ASN A 93 -11.69 -2.06 2.95
CA ASN A 93 -11.94 -2.47 4.33
C ASN A 93 -11.19 -3.75 4.73
N THR A 94 -10.48 -4.38 3.80
CA THR A 94 -9.67 -5.57 4.07
C THR A 94 -8.23 -5.37 3.61
N TRP A 95 -7.30 -5.83 4.43
CA TRP A 95 -5.86 -5.75 4.17
C TRP A 95 -5.44 -6.50 2.89
N SER A 96 -6.20 -7.53 2.48
CA SER A 96 -5.97 -8.26 1.23
C SER A 96 -6.26 -7.42 -0.03
N GLN A 97 -6.96 -6.30 0.10
CA GLN A 97 -7.14 -5.34 -1.00
C GLN A 97 -6.03 -4.28 -1.01
N ALA A 98 -5.38 -4.06 0.14
CA ALA A 98 -4.24 -3.14 0.30
C ALA A 98 -2.91 -3.71 -0.20
N SER A 99 -2.84 -5.04 -0.39
CA SER A 99 -1.66 -5.75 -0.88
C SER A 99 -1.05 -5.16 -2.16
N ARG A 100 -1.86 -4.46 -2.95
CA ARG A 100 -1.41 -3.80 -4.19
C ARG A 100 -0.52 -2.61 -4.00
N TYR A 101 -0.51 -2.08 -2.78
CA TYR A 101 0.32 -0.95 -2.41
C TYR A 101 1.36 -1.36 -1.38
N THR A 102 1.14 -2.44 -0.61
CA THR A 102 2.02 -2.81 0.51
C THR A 102 2.93 -3.98 0.21
N TYR A 103 4.17 -3.92 0.69
CA TYR A 103 5.08 -5.07 0.77
C TYR A 103 5.81 -5.08 2.11
N GLY A 104 5.39 -5.97 3.02
CA GLY A 104 5.87 -5.93 4.41
C GLY A 104 5.48 -4.62 5.10
N ASP A 105 6.45 -3.95 5.72
CA ASP A 105 6.28 -2.64 6.36
C ASP A 105 6.39 -1.46 5.38
N LEU A 106 6.47 -1.71 4.08
CA LEU A 106 6.56 -0.64 3.10
C LEU A 106 5.24 -0.46 2.37
N ILE A 107 4.96 0.78 1.99
CA ILE A 107 3.88 1.11 1.10
C ILE A 107 4.34 1.95 -0.08
N LEU A 108 3.86 1.60 -1.26
CA LEU A 108 3.97 2.35 -2.50
C LEU A 108 2.73 3.24 -2.66
N LEU A 109 2.96 4.54 -2.64
CA LEU A 109 1.95 5.55 -2.96
C LEU A 109 2.29 6.15 -4.31
N ARG A 110 1.28 6.31 -5.17
CA ARG A 110 1.47 6.91 -6.48
C ARG A 110 0.30 7.81 -6.81
N GLY A 111 0.60 8.86 -7.55
CA GLY A 111 -0.38 9.77 -8.09
C GLY A 111 -0.33 9.74 -9.61
N THR A 112 -1.46 9.46 -10.25
CA THR A 112 -1.59 9.43 -11.71
C THR A 112 -2.27 10.70 -12.25
N SER A 113 -2.77 11.57 -11.37
CA SER A 113 -3.48 12.80 -11.74
C SER A 113 -2.55 13.77 -12.45
N THR A 114 -2.92 14.13 -13.68
CA THR A 114 -2.18 15.12 -14.47
C THR A 114 -2.34 16.53 -13.92
N SER A 115 -3.49 16.86 -13.32
CA SER A 115 -3.77 18.17 -12.72
C SER A 115 -3.08 18.36 -11.37
N GLU A 116 -2.99 17.30 -10.56
CA GLU A 116 -2.33 17.34 -9.25
C GLU A 116 -0.84 16.99 -9.32
N GLY A 117 -0.35 16.60 -10.49
CA GLY A 117 1.02 16.20 -10.75
C GLY A 117 1.29 14.77 -10.34
N GLN A 118 1.87 14.00 -11.26
CA GLN A 118 2.17 12.59 -11.03
C GLN A 118 3.30 12.43 -10.01
N TYR A 119 3.25 11.39 -9.19
CA TYR A 119 4.31 11.11 -8.21
C TYR A 119 4.40 9.62 -7.92
N VAL A 120 5.55 9.18 -7.41
CA VAL A 120 5.74 7.83 -6.84
C VAL A 120 6.58 7.95 -5.59
N SER A 121 6.05 7.48 -4.47
CA SER A 121 6.73 7.51 -3.18
C SER A 121 6.66 6.14 -2.51
N ILE A 122 7.71 5.78 -1.78
CA ILE A 122 7.71 4.62 -0.90
C ILE A 122 7.82 5.14 0.53
N VAL A 123 6.90 4.70 1.38
CA VAL A 123 6.85 5.05 2.80
C VAL A 123 7.12 3.81 3.62
N ASP A 124 8.02 3.93 4.59
CA ASP A 124 8.23 2.93 5.62
C ASP A 124 7.20 3.15 6.73
N LEU A 125 6.31 2.18 6.92
CA LEU A 125 5.21 2.25 7.88
C LEU A 125 5.67 2.10 9.33
N GLY A 126 6.84 1.51 9.57
CA GLY A 126 7.43 1.39 10.91
C GLY A 126 7.89 2.73 11.48
N SER A 127 8.50 3.56 10.63
CA SER A 127 8.99 4.90 10.94
C SER A 127 8.01 6.01 10.55
N GLY A 128 7.05 5.73 9.67
CA GLY A 128 6.15 6.71 9.06
C GLY A 128 6.84 7.66 8.08
N GLN A 129 8.05 7.33 7.61
CA GLN A 129 8.87 8.22 6.79
C GLN A 129 8.84 7.84 5.32
N VAL A 130 8.88 8.85 4.44
CA VAL A 130 9.13 8.65 3.01
C VAL A 130 10.59 8.23 2.84
N VAL A 131 10.81 6.99 2.39
CA VAL A 131 12.16 6.42 2.17
C VAL A 131 12.60 6.52 0.72
N PHE A 132 11.67 6.80 -0.19
CA PHE A 132 11.95 7.06 -1.60
C PHE A 132 10.87 7.95 -2.20
N ASP A 133 11.28 8.85 -3.09
CA ASP A 133 10.37 9.73 -3.82
C ASP A 133 10.89 10.02 -5.23
N LEU A 134 10.01 9.91 -6.22
CA LEU A 134 10.16 10.45 -7.55
C LEU A 134 9.23 11.65 -7.69
N ASP A 135 9.85 12.83 -7.75
CA ASP A 135 9.14 14.08 -7.97
C ASP A 135 8.44 14.11 -9.35
N ARG A 136 7.53 15.09 -9.50
CA ARG A 136 6.64 15.24 -10.66
C ARG A 136 7.36 15.29 -12.00
N THR A 137 8.54 15.91 -12.06
CA THR A 137 9.29 16.07 -13.30
C THR A 137 9.91 14.74 -13.73
N LYS A 138 10.42 13.95 -12.78
CA LYS A 138 10.97 12.63 -13.05
C LYS A 138 9.90 11.64 -13.48
N VAL A 139 8.74 11.62 -12.82
CA VAL A 139 7.66 10.69 -13.17
C VAL A 139 7.09 10.97 -14.57
N ALA A 140 6.89 12.24 -14.93
CA ALA A 140 6.41 12.62 -16.26
C ALA A 140 7.35 12.15 -17.38
N GLY A 141 8.67 12.25 -17.17
CA GLY A 141 9.68 11.78 -18.11
C GLY A 141 9.71 10.26 -18.29
N LEU A 142 9.31 9.50 -17.26
CA LEU A 142 9.35 8.03 -17.26
C LEU A 142 8.18 7.38 -18.03
N ARG A 143 7.12 8.14 -18.36
CA ARG A 143 5.90 7.60 -18.99
C ARG A 143 5.40 6.34 -18.26
N LEU A 144 5.37 6.43 -16.93
CA LEU A 144 5.06 5.33 -16.05
C LEU A 144 3.61 4.87 -16.26
N LYS A 145 3.41 3.56 -16.46
CA LYS A 145 2.10 2.92 -16.48
C LYS A 145 1.75 2.33 -15.12
N GLU A 146 2.68 1.55 -14.59
CA GLU A 146 2.50 0.83 -13.32
C GLU A 146 3.81 0.80 -12.52
N ALA A 147 3.66 0.67 -11.21
CA ALA A 147 4.75 0.50 -10.28
C ALA A 147 4.36 -0.52 -9.22
N PHE A 148 5.31 -1.38 -8.83
CA PHE A 148 5.14 -2.43 -7.83
C PHE A 148 6.32 -2.43 -6.86
N LEU A 149 6.04 -2.81 -5.62
CA LEU A 149 7.04 -2.83 -4.57
C LEU A 149 7.43 -4.27 -4.22
N GLY A 150 8.73 -4.48 -4.06
CA GLY A 150 9.30 -5.76 -3.66
C GLY A 150 10.57 -5.59 -2.85
N ASP A 151 10.47 -5.76 -1.54
CA ASP A 151 11.56 -5.58 -0.58
C ASP A 151 12.32 -4.25 -0.79
N ARG A 152 13.57 -4.27 -1.25
CA ARG A 152 14.36 -3.05 -1.57
C ARG A 152 14.22 -2.54 -3.01
N TYR A 153 13.36 -3.15 -3.81
CA TYR A 153 13.24 -2.89 -5.24
C TYR A 153 11.87 -2.33 -5.62
N LEU A 154 11.91 -1.39 -6.56
CA LEU A 154 10.78 -0.80 -7.23
C LEU A 154 10.72 -1.32 -8.67
N TYR A 155 9.67 -2.05 -8.99
CA TYR A 155 9.42 -2.62 -10.31
C TYR A 155 8.55 -1.64 -11.08
N LEU A 156 9.07 -1.11 -12.18
CA LEU A 156 8.39 -0.11 -13.00
C LEU A 156 8.02 -0.71 -14.35
N THR A 157 6.80 -0.41 -14.80
CA THR A 157 6.36 -0.61 -16.18
C THR A 157 6.26 0.77 -16.84
N LYS A 158 7.11 1.03 -17.84
CA LYS A 158 7.11 2.25 -18.64
C LYS A 158 6.40 1.99 -19.98
N SER A 159 6.24 3.01 -20.81
CA SER A 159 5.59 2.84 -22.12
C SER A 159 6.31 1.89 -23.08
N ASP A 160 7.63 1.82 -22.96
CA ASP A 160 8.58 1.21 -23.90
C ASP A 160 9.42 0.08 -23.29
N GLN A 161 9.52 0.02 -21.97
CA GLN A 161 10.36 -0.95 -21.26
C GLN A 161 9.86 -1.25 -19.86
N ARG A 162 10.38 -2.32 -19.26
CA ARG A 162 10.23 -2.62 -17.83
C ARG A 162 11.59 -2.46 -17.15
N SER A 163 11.59 -2.01 -15.90
CA SER A 163 12.82 -1.85 -15.13
C SER A 163 12.63 -2.20 -13.67
N VAL A 164 13.69 -2.70 -13.04
CA VAL A 164 13.80 -2.87 -11.60
C VAL A 164 14.79 -1.84 -11.09
N VAL A 165 14.37 -1.01 -10.15
CA VAL A 165 15.18 0.04 -9.53
C VAL A 165 15.41 -0.33 -8.08
N ASP A 166 16.65 -0.30 -7.62
CA ASP A 166 16.93 -0.29 -6.18
C ASP A 166 16.60 1.10 -5.64
N TYR A 167 15.55 1.23 -4.83
CA TYR A 167 15.09 2.55 -4.40
C TYR A 167 16.02 3.20 -3.36
N GLN A 168 16.93 2.43 -2.75
CA GLN A 168 17.90 2.98 -1.81
C GLN A 168 19.06 3.63 -2.57
N THR A 169 19.60 2.94 -3.59
CA THR A 169 20.71 3.47 -4.40
C THR A 169 20.22 4.34 -5.56
N LYS A 170 18.94 4.23 -5.92
CA LYS A 170 18.29 4.84 -7.09
C LYS A 170 18.85 4.36 -8.42
N GLU A 171 19.51 3.21 -8.44
CA GLU A 171 20.08 2.61 -9.64
C GLU A 171 19.12 1.61 -10.27
N GLU A 172 19.10 1.57 -11.60
CA GLU A 172 18.43 0.51 -12.35
C GLU A 172 19.29 -0.75 -12.30
N VAL A 173 18.75 -1.82 -11.73
CA VAL A 173 19.47 -3.10 -11.53
C VAL A 173 19.07 -4.17 -12.53
N ALA A 174 17.94 -3.99 -13.22
CA ALA A 174 17.50 -4.87 -14.30
C ALA A 174 16.52 -4.18 -15.24
N THR A 175 16.46 -4.68 -16.47
CA THR A 175 15.43 -4.35 -17.46
C THR A 175 14.64 -5.60 -17.82
N ASP A 176 13.48 -5.40 -18.44
CA ASP A 176 12.65 -6.45 -19.06
C ASP A 176 12.24 -7.58 -18.09
N TRP A 177 12.02 -7.23 -16.82
CA TRP A 177 11.58 -8.20 -15.83
C TRP A 177 10.25 -8.86 -16.23
N ALA A 178 10.19 -10.17 -15.98
CA ALA A 178 9.00 -10.99 -16.11
C ALA A 178 8.48 -11.44 -14.74
N LEU A 179 9.36 -11.56 -13.73
CA LEU A 179 9.06 -12.10 -12.40
C LEU A 179 9.20 -11.00 -11.33
N ARG A 180 8.17 -10.85 -10.49
CA ARG A 180 8.16 -9.90 -9.35
C ARG A 180 7.71 -10.55 -8.05
N PRO A 181 8.23 -10.14 -6.88
CA PRO A 181 7.66 -10.51 -5.60
C PRO A 181 6.33 -9.78 -5.36
N VAL A 182 5.34 -10.50 -4.84
CA VAL A 182 4.00 -9.98 -4.54
C VAL A 182 3.63 -10.12 -3.06
N PHE A 183 4.34 -10.99 -2.32
CA PHE A 183 4.18 -11.10 -0.88
C PHE A 183 5.49 -11.50 -0.20
N LYS A 184 5.73 -10.93 1.00
CA LYS A 184 6.89 -11.27 1.84
C LYS A 184 6.51 -12.41 2.79
N LEU A 185 7.29 -13.48 2.78
CA LEU A 185 7.18 -14.61 3.70
C LEU A 185 8.32 -14.55 4.73
N ALA A 186 8.27 -15.43 5.74
CA ALA A 186 9.31 -15.52 6.75
C ALA A 186 10.66 -15.95 6.15
N GLU A 187 11.77 -15.66 6.85
CA GLU A 187 13.10 -16.18 6.53
C GLU A 187 13.58 -15.88 5.09
N GLY A 188 13.26 -14.69 4.58
CA GLY A 188 13.71 -14.25 3.25
C GLY A 188 12.93 -14.85 2.07
N TRP A 189 11.96 -15.73 2.34
CA TRP A 189 11.07 -16.25 1.32
C TRP A 189 10.12 -15.17 0.81
N ALA A 190 9.71 -15.30 -0.45
CA ALA A 190 8.73 -14.46 -1.09
C ALA A 190 7.84 -15.28 -2.02
N LEU A 191 6.57 -14.89 -2.11
CA LEU A 191 5.70 -15.30 -3.21
C LEU A 191 6.02 -14.41 -4.41
N LEU A 192 6.32 -15.04 -5.55
CA LEU A 192 6.63 -14.39 -6.81
C LEU A 192 5.54 -14.70 -7.85
N ARG A 193 5.37 -13.78 -8.80
CA ARG A 193 4.47 -13.92 -9.94
C ARG A 193 5.11 -13.47 -11.24
N VAL A 194 4.82 -14.19 -12.32
CA VAL A 194 5.12 -13.74 -13.69
C VAL A 194 4.08 -12.72 -14.12
N GLY A 195 4.44 -11.74 -14.94
CA GLY A 195 3.47 -11.07 -15.81
C GLY A 195 2.74 -9.84 -15.25
N HIS A 196 1.65 -9.45 -15.92
CA HIS A 196 1.23 -8.06 -16.22
C HIS A 196 0.45 -7.30 -15.10
N GLU A 197 0.08 -6.06 -15.43
CA GLU A 197 -0.59 -5.01 -14.64
C GLU A 197 -1.96 -5.39 -14.05
N SER A 198 -2.67 -6.34 -14.65
CA SER A 198 -4.01 -6.80 -14.24
C SER A 198 -3.98 -7.94 -13.21
N GLU A 199 -2.80 -8.52 -12.96
CA GLU A 199 -2.67 -9.69 -12.09
C GLU A 199 -2.44 -9.25 -10.65
N ASN A 200 -3.59 -9.05 -10.00
CA ASN A 200 -3.83 -8.62 -8.63
C ASN A 200 -2.73 -8.99 -7.63
N HIS A 201 -2.48 -8.04 -6.73
CA HIS A 201 -1.70 -8.27 -5.51
C HIS A 201 -2.53 -8.86 -4.38
N SER A 202 -3.84 -9.07 -4.53
CA SER A 202 -4.61 -9.59 -3.41
C SER A 202 -4.12 -10.99 -3.05
N LEU A 203 -3.84 -11.23 -1.78
CA LEU A 203 -3.63 -12.59 -1.25
C LEU A 203 -4.85 -13.50 -1.46
N MET A 204 -6.02 -12.92 -1.76
CA MET A 204 -7.20 -13.68 -2.18
C MET A 204 -7.25 -13.96 -3.68
N ALA A 205 -6.40 -13.29 -4.46
CA ALA A 205 -6.19 -13.55 -5.88
C ALA A 205 -4.93 -14.38 -6.11
N SER A 206 -4.29 -14.94 -5.06
CA SER A 206 -3.22 -15.94 -5.17
C SER A 206 -3.76 -17.34 -4.95
N GLY A 207 -3.23 -18.32 -5.70
CA GLY A 207 -3.70 -19.70 -5.65
C GLY A 207 -3.26 -20.47 -4.40
N ILE A 208 -2.28 -19.91 -3.70
CA ILE A 208 -1.71 -20.42 -2.46
C ILE A 208 -2.39 -19.74 -1.27
N CYS A 209 -3.04 -20.52 -0.41
CA CYS A 209 -3.54 -20.01 0.86
C CYS A 209 -2.36 -19.89 1.83
N ILE A 210 -2.00 -18.66 2.19
CA ILE A 210 -0.92 -18.37 3.14
C ILE A 210 -1.54 -18.06 4.51
N ASN A 211 -1.22 -18.89 5.51
CA ASN A 211 -1.55 -18.58 6.90
C ASN A 211 -0.79 -17.32 7.31
N VAL A 212 -1.53 -16.26 7.63
CA VAL A 212 -0.99 -15.01 8.20
C VAL A 212 -1.76 -14.67 9.48
N TYR A 213 -1.34 -13.63 10.20
CA TYR A 213 -1.91 -13.19 11.49
C TYR A 213 -3.45 -13.18 11.59
N TRP A 214 -4.17 -13.04 10.47
CA TRP A 214 -5.64 -12.92 10.41
C TRP A 214 -6.30 -13.90 9.42
N THR A 215 -5.57 -14.90 8.92
CA THR A 215 -6.11 -15.87 7.95
C THR A 215 -5.71 -17.28 8.37
N THR A 216 -6.70 -18.10 8.70
CA THR A 216 -6.54 -19.54 8.93
C THR A 216 -6.81 -20.29 7.63
N CYS A 217 -5.74 -20.73 6.98
CA CYS A 217 -5.76 -21.68 5.89
C CYS A 217 -5.84 -23.10 6.44
N THR A 218 -6.78 -23.88 5.93
CA THR A 218 -6.81 -25.32 6.20
C THR A 218 -5.59 -25.96 5.54
N ARG A 219 -4.94 -26.91 6.23
CA ARG A 219 -3.76 -27.59 5.68
C ARG A 219 -4.08 -28.23 4.32
N GLY A 220 -3.30 -27.90 3.29
CA GLY A 220 -3.49 -28.42 1.93
C GLY A 220 -4.54 -27.67 1.08
N GLN A 221 -5.10 -26.57 1.58
CA GLN A 221 -6.06 -25.77 0.85
C GLN A 221 -5.34 -24.89 -0.19
N SER A 222 -5.46 -25.25 -1.48
CA SER A 222 -5.24 -24.31 -2.59
C SER A 222 -6.57 -23.64 -2.91
N VAL A 223 -6.55 -22.31 -3.05
CA VAL A 223 -7.80 -21.55 -3.25
C VAL A 223 -8.22 -21.56 -4.72
N HIS A 224 -7.28 -21.80 -5.64
CA HIS A 224 -7.44 -22.18 -7.05
C HIS A 224 -6.03 -22.11 -7.63
N PRO A 225 -5.43 -23.14 -8.26
CA PRO A 225 -4.08 -23.00 -8.81
C PRO A 225 -4.08 -21.91 -9.89
N ILE A 226 -3.39 -20.81 -9.61
CA ILE A 226 -3.14 -19.77 -10.59
C ILE A 226 -1.79 -20.10 -11.22
N ALA A 227 -1.77 -20.21 -12.55
CA ALA A 227 -0.54 -20.42 -13.28
C ALA A 227 0.46 -19.29 -12.96
N ASN A 228 1.75 -19.61 -13.00
CA ASN A 228 2.84 -18.64 -12.86
C ASN A 228 3.06 -18.04 -11.46
N GLU A 229 2.75 -18.80 -10.41
CA GLU A 229 3.16 -18.50 -9.03
C GLU A 229 4.37 -19.33 -8.61
N TYR A 230 5.32 -18.69 -7.95
CA TYR A 230 6.56 -19.32 -7.48
C TYR A 230 6.83 -18.89 -6.04
N ILE A 231 7.45 -19.77 -5.26
CA ILE A 231 7.99 -19.42 -3.95
C ILE A 231 9.51 -19.52 -4.07
N ALA A 232 10.21 -18.44 -3.72
CA ALA A 232 11.67 -18.38 -3.76
C ALA A 232 12.21 -17.64 -2.54
N ALA A 233 13.46 -17.92 -2.19
CA ALA A 233 14.21 -17.20 -1.17
C ALA A 233 15.52 -16.67 -1.77
N GLY A 234 16.05 -15.59 -1.20
CA GLY A 234 17.39 -15.12 -1.52
C GLY A 234 18.46 -16.11 -1.06
N VAL A 235 19.63 -16.04 -1.70
CA VAL A 235 20.78 -16.86 -1.34
C VAL A 235 21.16 -16.61 0.12
N GLY A 236 21.42 -17.69 0.88
CA GLY A 236 21.81 -17.60 2.29
C GLY A 236 20.67 -17.18 3.23
N GLY A 237 19.41 -17.28 2.81
CA GLY A 237 18.24 -16.86 3.62
C GLY A 237 17.97 -15.36 3.59
N GLY A 238 18.61 -14.63 2.67
CA GLY A 238 18.33 -13.21 2.42
C GLY A 238 17.01 -12.99 1.69
N ALA A 239 16.59 -11.73 1.59
CA ALA A 239 15.44 -11.36 0.77
C ALA A 239 15.67 -11.71 -0.70
N TYR A 240 14.59 -11.95 -1.44
CA TYR A 240 14.66 -12.21 -2.88
C TYR A 240 15.22 -10.99 -3.64
N THR A 241 16.30 -11.20 -4.41
CA THR A 241 16.98 -10.16 -5.20
C THR A 241 17.12 -10.51 -6.68
N GLY A 242 16.30 -11.43 -7.20
CA GLY A 242 16.38 -11.96 -8.57
C GLY A 242 16.71 -13.46 -8.63
N PRO A 243 16.75 -14.07 -9.83
CA PRO A 243 16.65 -13.46 -11.16
C PRO A 243 15.23 -13.02 -11.54
N TRP A 244 15.07 -11.85 -12.16
CA TRP A 244 13.77 -11.24 -12.44
C TRP A 244 13.12 -11.64 -13.78
N TYR A 245 13.66 -12.62 -14.48
CA TYR A 245 13.27 -13.04 -15.83
C TYR A 245 12.63 -14.43 -15.86
#